data_AF-A0A150MTR8-F1
#
_entry.id   AF-A0A150MTR8-F1
#
_cell.length_a   1.000
_cell.length_b   1.000
_cell.length_c   1.000
_cell.angle_alpha   90.00
_cell.angle_beta   90.00
_cell.angle_gamma   90.00
#
_symmetry.space_group_name_H-M   'P 1'
#
loop_
_entity.id
_entity.type
_entity.pdbx_description
1 polymer ?
#
loop_
_entity_poly.entity_id
_entity_poly.type
_entity_poly.pdbx_seq_one_letter_code
_entity_poly.pdbx_strand_id
1 'polypeptide(L)'
;MEKQLKVLTEKLLDYNKQLLYISQQAQEQQKEPDFFEEVKPFADQVKQVVDEWKQMALLWVKKVRPKHIYEVQIETAGENIEKICVEAFYPSVPHRRIKQFCRSIEYTLLLIEERLEESVQQ
;
A
#
# COMPACT_ATOMS: atom_id res chain seq x y z
N MET A 1 -0.79 19.83 -1.85
CA MET A 1 -0.02 18.67 -2.32
C MET A 1 0.32 17.75 -1.15
N GLU A 2 1.17 18.17 -0.20
CA GLU A 2 1.58 17.34 0.95
C GLU A 2 0.43 16.83 1.81
N LYS A 3 -0.57 17.68 2.12
CA LYS A 3 -1.78 17.24 2.85
C LYS A 3 -2.50 16.08 2.15
N GLN A 4 -2.67 16.15 0.84
CA GLN A 4 -3.31 15.09 0.05
C GLN A 4 -2.42 13.84 0.01
N LEU A 5 -1.10 14.00 -0.14
CA LEU A 5 -0.17 12.87 -0.10
C LEU A 5 -0.20 12.16 1.26
N LYS A 6 -0.33 12.92 2.36
CA LYS A 6 -0.53 12.34 3.70
C LYS A 6 -1.82 11.52 3.77
N VAL A 7 -2.95 12.08 3.35
CA VAL A 7 -4.24 11.37 3.32
C VAL A 7 -4.17 10.08 2.49
N LEU A 8 -3.52 10.12 1.32
CA LEU A 8 -3.33 8.93 0.49
C LEU A 8 -2.43 7.89 1.18
N THR A 9 -1.36 8.34 1.85
CA THR A 9 -0.44 7.47 2.60
C THR A 9 -1.14 6.77 3.77
N GLU A 10 -1.94 7.51 4.55
CA GLU A 10 -2.78 6.98 5.62
C GLU A 10 -3.79 5.96 5.10
N LYS A 11 -4.41 6.24 3.94
CA LYS A 11 -5.35 5.32 3.29
C LYS A 11 -4.67 4.02 2.83
N LEU A 12 -3.46 4.11 2.28
CA LEU A 12 -2.68 2.92 1.91
C LEU A 12 -2.23 2.11 3.14
N LEU A 13 -1.92 2.77 4.26
CA LEU A 13 -1.65 2.08 5.53
C LEU A 13 -2.88 1.31 6.03
N ASP A 14 -4.07 1.88 5.88
CA ASP A 14 -5.33 1.19 6.20
C ASP A 14 -5.58 -0.01 5.29
N TYR A 15 -5.43 0.13 3.97
CA TYR A 15 -5.52 -1.01 3.05
C TYR A 15 -4.50 -2.10 3.38
N ASN A 16 -3.29 -1.73 3.76
CA ASN A 16 -2.26 -2.68 4.16
C ASN A 16 -2.67 -3.51 5.39
N LYS A 17 -3.41 -2.92 6.34
CA LYS A 17 -4.01 -3.64 7.48
C LYS A 17 -5.17 -4.53 7.03
N GLN A 18 -6.04 -4.02 6.16
CA GLN A 18 -7.15 -4.81 5.60
C GLN A 18 -6.63 -6.06 4.85
N LEU A 19 -5.52 -5.96 4.14
CA LEU A 19 -4.90 -7.07 3.42
C LEU A 19 -4.42 -8.21 4.33
N LEU A 20 -3.91 -7.87 5.52
CA LEU A 20 -3.58 -8.87 6.52
C LEU A 20 -4.83 -9.62 6.99
N TYR A 21 -5.92 -8.89 7.22
CA TYR A 21 -7.19 -9.49 7.62
C TYR A 21 -7.78 -10.37 6.52
N ILE A 22 -7.85 -9.87 5.27
CA ILE A 22 -8.33 -10.63 4.10
C ILE A 22 -7.54 -11.93 3.94
N SER A 23 -6.20 -11.85 4.00
CA SER A 23 -5.33 -13.02 3.88
C SER A 23 -5.51 -14.03 5.01
N GLN A 24 -5.72 -13.56 6.24
CA GLN A 24 -6.03 -14.44 7.36
C GLN A 24 -7.38 -15.15 7.13
N GLN A 25 -8.42 -14.42 6.74
CA GLN A 25 -9.74 -14.99 6.46
C GLN A 25 -9.71 -16.00 5.32
N ALA A 26 -9.01 -15.71 4.23
CA ALA A 26 -8.84 -16.65 3.12
C ALA A 26 -8.21 -17.97 3.59
N GLN A 27 -7.17 -17.90 4.43
CA GLN A 27 -6.53 -19.09 5.02
C GLN A 27 -7.43 -19.85 5.99
N GLU A 28 -8.24 -19.17 6.78
CA GLU A 28 -9.16 -19.82 7.73
C GLU A 28 -10.31 -20.53 7.00
N GLN A 29 -10.83 -19.92 5.94
CA GLN A 29 -11.98 -20.43 5.20
C GLN A 29 -11.61 -21.48 4.13
N GLN A 30 -10.37 -21.47 3.64
CA GLN A 30 -9.88 -22.37 2.57
C GLN A 30 -10.80 -22.38 1.34
N LYS A 31 -11.43 -21.24 1.05
CA LYS A 31 -12.37 -21.06 -0.05
C LYS A 31 -11.77 -20.11 -1.09
N GLU A 32 -11.91 -20.47 -2.36
CA GLU A 32 -11.56 -19.59 -3.46
C GLU A 32 -12.52 -18.38 -3.50
N PRO A 33 -12.00 -17.16 -3.66
CA PRO A 33 -12.80 -15.94 -3.70
C PRO A 33 -13.55 -15.81 -5.03
N ASP A 34 -14.66 -15.07 -5.03
CA ASP A 34 -15.24 -14.61 -6.29
C ASP A 34 -14.42 -13.44 -6.85
N PHE A 35 -13.87 -13.62 -8.05
CA PHE A 35 -13.02 -12.60 -8.66
C PHE A 35 -13.77 -11.29 -8.97
N PHE A 36 -15.02 -11.36 -9.44
CA PHE A 36 -15.75 -10.17 -9.89
C PHE A 36 -16.48 -9.48 -8.74
N GLU A 37 -16.93 -10.22 -7.73
CA GLU A 37 -17.68 -9.69 -6.60
C GLU A 37 -16.77 -9.28 -5.41
N GLU A 38 -15.61 -9.93 -5.23
CA GLU A 38 -14.74 -9.68 -4.07
C GLU A 38 -13.39 -9.09 -4.48
N VAL A 39 -12.65 -9.78 -5.35
CA VAL A 39 -11.24 -9.42 -5.65
C VAL A 39 -11.14 -8.15 -6.47
N LYS A 40 -11.83 -8.10 -7.61
CA LYS A 40 -11.76 -6.99 -8.57
C LYS A 40 -12.23 -5.66 -7.95
N PRO A 41 -13.37 -5.58 -7.24
CA PRO A 41 -13.81 -4.31 -6.65
C PRO A 41 -12.80 -3.75 -5.64
N PHE A 42 -12.21 -4.60 -4.81
CA PHE A 42 -11.19 -4.19 -3.86
C PHE A 42 -9.90 -3.75 -4.57
N ALA A 43 -9.42 -4.56 -5.52
CA ALA A 43 -8.20 -4.27 -6.28
C ALA A 43 -8.31 -2.96 -7.08
N ASP A 44 -9.47 -2.69 -7.70
CA ASP A 44 -9.74 -1.44 -8.43
C ASP A 44 -9.68 -0.21 -7.50
N GLN A 45 -10.28 -0.31 -6.29
CA GLN A 45 -10.24 0.75 -5.30
C GLN A 45 -8.82 1.03 -4.80
N VAL A 46 -8.06 -0.03 -4.50
CA VAL A 46 -6.66 0.09 -4.08
C VAL A 46 -5.82 0.68 -5.21
N LYS A 47 -6.00 0.22 -6.45
CA LYS A 47 -5.25 0.70 -7.61
C LYS A 47 -5.43 2.20 -7.82
N GLN A 48 -6.67 2.70 -7.74
CA GLN A 48 -6.94 4.14 -7.88
C GLN A 48 -6.12 4.96 -6.86
N VAL A 49 -6.05 4.51 -5.62
CA VAL A 49 -5.33 5.20 -4.55
C VAL A 49 -3.82 5.08 -4.73
N VAL A 50 -3.32 3.90 -5.13
CA VAL A 50 -1.90 3.68 -5.42
C VAL A 50 -1.43 4.55 -6.58
N ASP A 51 -2.18 4.60 -7.68
CA ASP A 51 -1.81 5.39 -8.87
C ASP A 51 -1.71 6.88 -8.50
N GLU A 52 -2.69 7.43 -7.76
CA GLU A 52 -2.68 8.82 -7.29
C GLU A 52 -1.51 9.06 -6.31
N TRP A 53 -1.32 8.15 -5.35
CA TRP A 53 -0.25 8.25 -4.36
C TRP A 53 1.13 8.22 -5.02
N LYS A 54 1.39 7.28 -5.94
CA LYS A 54 2.67 7.16 -6.67
C LYS A 54 2.98 8.45 -7.40
N GLN A 55 2.02 8.98 -8.17
CA GLN A 55 2.21 10.23 -8.90
C GLN A 55 2.60 11.38 -7.95
N MET A 56 1.89 11.52 -6.83
CA MET A 56 2.15 12.59 -5.87
C MET A 56 3.46 12.40 -5.09
N ALA A 57 3.76 11.19 -4.66
CA ALA A 57 4.97 10.85 -3.91
C ALA A 57 6.22 11.05 -4.77
N LEU A 58 6.18 10.67 -6.05
CA LEU A 58 7.29 10.87 -6.99
C LEU A 58 7.53 12.35 -7.30
N LEU A 59 6.47 13.15 -7.42
CA LEU A 59 6.61 14.60 -7.57
C LEU A 59 7.18 15.25 -6.30
N TRP A 60 6.69 14.81 -5.14
CA TRP A 60 7.14 15.31 -3.84
C TRP A 60 8.62 14.98 -3.58
N VAL A 61 9.05 13.73 -3.81
CA VAL A 61 10.45 13.34 -3.56
C VAL A 61 11.43 14.10 -4.47
N LYS A 62 11.04 14.37 -5.73
CA LYS A 62 11.85 15.17 -6.67
C LYS A 62 11.98 16.62 -6.23
N LYS A 63 10.90 17.19 -5.69
CA LYS A 63 10.82 18.60 -5.29
C LYS A 63 11.48 18.86 -3.93
N VAL A 64 11.11 18.07 -2.92
CA VAL A 64 11.48 18.28 -1.51
C VAL A 64 12.82 17.61 -1.17
N ARG A 65 13.19 16.55 -1.90
CA ARG A 65 14.40 15.74 -1.64
C ARG A 65 14.53 15.35 -0.16
N PRO A 66 13.48 14.74 0.43
CA PRO A 66 13.50 14.28 1.82
C PRO A 66 14.67 13.31 2.04
N LYS A 67 15.25 13.34 3.24
CA LYS A 67 16.31 12.39 3.61
C LYS A 67 15.79 10.96 3.48
N HIS A 68 16.64 10.04 3.03
CA HIS A 68 16.41 8.60 3.03
C HIS A 68 15.15 8.09 2.29
N ILE A 69 14.52 8.90 1.44
CA ILE A 69 13.42 8.45 0.57
C ILE A 69 13.86 8.65 -0.88
N TYR A 70 13.80 7.57 -1.65
CA TYR A 70 14.18 7.54 -3.06
C TYR A 70 13.01 7.01 -3.90
N GLU A 71 12.96 7.43 -5.19
CA GLU A 71 11.89 7.05 -6.13
C GLU A 71 11.66 5.53 -6.19
N VAL A 72 12.74 4.74 -6.18
CA VAL A 72 12.65 3.27 -6.24
C VAL A 72 11.85 2.65 -5.08
N GLN A 73 11.90 3.25 -3.89
CA GLN A 73 11.14 2.74 -2.74
C GLN A 73 9.64 2.99 -2.93
N ILE A 74 9.27 4.15 -3.47
CA ILE A 74 7.88 4.51 -3.79
C ILE A 74 7.33 3.57 -4.86
N GLU A 75 8.07 3.38 -5.95
CA GLU A 75 7.67 2.47 -7.04
C GLU A 75 7.48 1.04 -6.53
N THR A 76 8.48 0.53 -5.80
CA THR A 76 8.45 -0.83 -5.23
C THR A 76 7.28 -1.01 -4.26
N ALA A 77 7.00 -0.03 -3.41
CA ALA A 77 5.87 -0.11 -2.49
C ALA A 77 4.54 -0.14 -3.25
N GLY A 78 4.36 0.72 -4.25
CA GLY A 78 3.16 0.74 -5.09
C GLY A 78 2.93 -0.58 -5.84
N GLU A 79 3.96 -1.10 -6.51
CA GLU A 79 3.91 -2.39 -7.22
C GLU A 79 3.58 -3.55 -6.27
N ASN A 80 4.17 -3.56 -5.08
CA ASN A 80 3.87 -4.57 -4.08
C ASN A 80 2.42 -4.49 -3.61
N ILE A 81 1.88 -3.29 -3.37
CA ILE A 81 0.46 -3.10 -3.00
C ILE A 81 -0.46 -3.65 -4.10
N GLU A 82 -0.24 -3.27 -5.37
CA GLU A 82 -1.03 -3.75 -6.52
C GLU A 82 -0.99 -5.27 -6.66
N LYS A 83 0.15 -5.89 -6.33
CA LYS A 83 0.29 -7.34 -6.33
C LYS A 83 -0.50 -7.99 -5.19
N ILE A 84 -0.27 -7.53 -3.96
CA ILE A 84 -0.84 -8.22 -2.79
C ILE A 84 -2.33 -7.92 -2.61
N CYS A 85 -2.87 -6.86 -3.23
CA CYS A 85 -4.30 -6.58 -3.22
C CYS A 85 -5.14 -7.62 -3.96
N VAL A 86 -4.52 -8.39 -4.86
CA VAL A 86 -5.11 -9.57 -5.50
C VAL A 86 -4.71 -10.83 -4.73
N GLU A 87 -3.41 -11.04 -4.50
CA GLU A 87 -2.90 -12.29 -3.88
C GLU A 87 -3.51 -12.58 -2.50
N ALA A 88 -3.86 -11.55 -1.71
CA ALA A 88 -4.38 -11.73 -0.35
C ALA A 88 -5.71 -12.51 -0.29
N PHE A 89 -6.51 -12.50 -1.35
CA PHE A 89 -7.81 -13.20 -1.36
C PHE A 89 -7.68 -14.70 -1.57
N TYR A 90 -6.52 -15.19 -2.03
CA TYR A 90 -6.38 -16.58 -2.43
C TYR A 90 -5.77 -17.45 -1.31
N PRO A 91 -6.44 -18.53 -0.86
CA PRO A 91 -5.93 -19.41 0.20
C PRO A 91 -4.66 -20.16 -0.21
N SER A 92 -4.39 -20.29 -1.51
CA SER A 92 -3.13 -20.83 -2.02
C SER A 92 -1.92 -19.95 -1.70
N VAL A 93 -2.11 -18.67 -1.40
CA VAL A 93 -1.04 -17.73 -1.05
C VAL A 93 -0.82 -17.74 0.47
N PRO A 94 0.37 -18.13 0.96
CA PRO A 94 0.61 -18.22 2.40
C PRO A 94 0.50 -16.86 3.11
N HIS A 95 -0.24 -16.79 4.20
CA HIS A 95 -0.38 -15.54 4.98
C HIS A 95 0.96 -14.92 5.40
N ARG A 96 1.98 -15.75 5.69
CA ARG A 96 3.34 -15.29 5.99
C ARG A 96 3.96 -14.43 4.86
N ARG A 97 3.64 -14.74 3.60
CA ARG A 97 4.12 -14.00 2.42
C ARG A 97 3.44 -12.65 2.35
N ILE A 98 2.11 -12.60 2.52
CA ILE A 98 1.35 -11.34 2.57
C ILE A 98 1.89 -10.46 3.70
N LYS A 99 2.12 -11.03 4.87
CA LYS A 99 2.71 -10.33 6.03
C LYS A 99 4.10 -9.74 5.75
N GLN A 100 4.93 -10.44 4.97
CA GLN A 100 6.25 -9.94 4.58
C GLN A 100 6.14 -8.72 3.66
N PHE A 101 5.28 -8.76 2.64
CA PHE A 101 5.02 -7.61 1.78
C PHE A 101 4.43 -6.45 2.58
N CYS A 102 3.43 -6.72 3.43
CA CYS A 102 2.78 -5.68 4.24
C CYS A 102 3.79 -4.94 5.12
N ARG A 103 4.76 -5.65 5.73
CA ARG A 103 5.83 -5.00 6.52
C ARG A 103 6.74 -4.10 5.68
N SER A 104 7.10 -4.54 4.47
CA SER A 104 7.93 -3.74 3.56
C SER A 104 7.21 -2.49 3.06
N ILE A 105 5.92 -2.63 2.77
CA ILE A 105 5.04 -1.52 2.35
C ILE A 105 4.88 -0.53 3.51
N GLU A 106 4.49 -1.03 4.69
CA GLU A 106 4.26 -0.23 5.89
C GLU A 106 5.49 0.60 6.25
N TYR A 107 6.68 0.00 6.22
CA TYR A 107 7.92 0.74 6.46
C TYR A 107 8.10 1.94 5.53
N THR A 108 7.83 1.76 4.23
CA THR A 108 7.98 2.85 3.24
C THR A 108 6.92 3.94 3.44
N LEU A 109 5.68 3.55 3.72
CA LEU A 109 4.57 4.48 3.94
C LEU A 109 4.78 5.30 5.22
N LEU A 110 5.16 4.66 6.33
CA LEU A 110 5.45 5.35 7.59
C LEU A 110 6.63 6.31 7.47
N LEU A 111 7.66 5.92 6.70
CA LEU A 111 8.80 6.79 6.43
C LEU A 111 8.37 8.05 5.66
N ILE A 112 7.48 7.91 4.68
CA ILE A 112 6.94 9.05 3.93
C ILE A 112 6.08 9.93 4.84
N GLU A 113 5.22 9.33 5.66
CA GLU A 113 4.38 10.05 6.63
C GLU A 113 5.22 10.88 7.60
N GLU A 114 6.25 10.29 8.21
CA GLU A 114 7.20 10.97 9.10
C GLU A 114 7.83 12.19 8.42
N ARG A 115 8.33 12.03 7.19
CA ARG A 115 8.99 13.11 6.45
C ARG A 115 8.02 14.19 5.99
N LEU A 116 6.76 13.86 5.76
CA LEU A 116 5.71 14.86 5.50
C LEU A 116 5.44 15.69 6.74
N GLU A 117 5.41 15.10 7.93
CA GLU A 117 5.21 15.83 9.18
C GLU A 117 6.38 16.78 9.49
N GLU A 118 7.61 16.35 9.25
CA GLU A 118 8.80 17.21 9.37
C GLU A 118 8.76 18.42 8.40
N SER A 119 8.22 18.24 7.20
CA SER A 119 8.12 19.32 6.20
C SER A 119 7.06 20.38 6.51
N VAL A 120 6.05 20.05 7.32
CA VAL A 120 4.99 20.99 7.73
C VAL A 120 5.39 21.85 8.93
N GLN A 121 6.43 21.45 9.68
CA GLN A 121 6.91 22.15 10.88
C GLN A 121 8.02 23.18 10.60
N GLN A 122 8.48 23.30 9.36
CA GLN A 122 9.49 24.28 8.91
C GLN A 122 8.85 25.42 8.12
#